data_AF-A0A936PF60-F1
#
_entry.id   AF-A0A936PF60-F1
#
_cell.length_a   1.000
_cell.length_b   1.000
_cell.length_c   1.000
_cell.angle_alpha   90.00
_cell.angle_beta   90.00
_cell.angle_gamma   90.00
#
_symmetry.space_group_name_H-M   'P 1'
#
loop_
_entity.id
_entity.type
_entity.pdbx_description
1 polymer ?
#
loop_
_entity_poly.entity_id
_entity_poly.type
_entity_poly.pdbx_seq_one_letter_code
_entity_poly.pdbx_strand_id
1 'polypeptide(L)'
;MKVTLLPFIRAFLRKTAMNQKLEHAALLAATLILALPNMAQAVESSGASFVAGLVPHQRPAGAPAISGFTPDAAWRARALTGVSAPVPASLRFLDDQGAWYTPFNHPGGPGYYDLRQWFSGAPQSTVKQGR
;
A
#
# COMPACT_ATOMS: atom_id res chain seq x y z
N MET A 1 8.71 78.65 -16.14
CA MET A 1 7.35 78.43 -15.59
C MET A 1 7.18 76.94 -15.30
N LYS A 2 6.72 76.58 -14.10
CA LYS A 2 6.55 75.19 -13.62
C LYS A 2 5.37 74.54 -14.34
N VAL A 3 5.58 73.41 -15.00
CA VAL A 3 4.50 72.59 -15.59
C VAL A 3 4.02 71.60 -14.54
N THR A 4 2.81 71.82 -14.04
CA THR A 4 2.09 70.94 -13.12
C THR A 4 1.28 69.94 -13.93
N LEU A 5 1.78 68.70 -14.03
CA LEU A 5 1.18 67.55 -14.72
C LEU A 5 1.75 66.35 -13.92
N LEU A 6 1.07 65.39 -13.28
CA LEU A 6 -0.29 64.90 -13.27
C LEU A 6 -0.57 64.28 -11.87
N PRO A 7 -1.57 64.73 -11.10
CA PRO A 7 -2.16 63.91 -10.03
C PRO A 7 -2.94 62.70 -10.60
N PHE A 8 -3.30 62.74 -11.89
CA PHE A 8 -4.10 61.73 -12.57
C PHE A 8 -3.36 60.41 -12.84
N ILE A 9 -2.05 60.46 -13.14
CA ILE A 9 -1.24 59.25 -13.40
C ILE A 9 -1.08 58.41 -12.13
N ARG A 10 -0.89 59.05 -10.97
CA ARG A 10 -0.75 58.36 -9.69
C ARG A 10 -2.04 57.65 -9.25
N ALA A 11 -3.22 58.21 -9.54
CA ALA A 11 -4.50 57.58 -9.23
C ALA A 11 -4.77 56.38 -10.16
N PHE A 12 -4.43 56.50 -11.44
CA PHE A 12 -4.58 55.43 -12.42
C PHE A 12 -3.66 54.23 -12.11
N LEU A 13 -2.39 54.48 -11.74
CA LEU A 13 -1.44 53.44 -11.31
C LEU A 13 -1.83 52.76 -9.99
N ARG A 14 -2.49 53.46 -9.05
CA ARG A 14 -3.01 52.83 -7.82
C ARG A 14 -4.22 51.94 -8.11
N LYS A 15 -5.10 52.34 -9.03
CA LYS A 15 -6.32 51.59 -9.37
C LYS A 15 -5.99 50.27 -10.11
N THR A 16 -5.01 50.27 -11.00
CA THR A 16 -4.52 49.05 -11.68
C THR A 16 -3.78 48.10 -10.74
N ALA A 17 -2.97 48.61 -9.80
CA ALA A 17 -2.28 47.78 -8.80
C ALA A 17 -3.25 47.16 -7.77
N MET A 18 -4.36 47.84 -7.42
CA MET A 18 -5.37 47.29 -6.52
C MET A 18 -6.18 46.16 -7.18
N ASN A 19 -6.56 46.35 -8.45
CA ASN A 19 -7.27 45.33 -9.21
C ASN A 19 -6.41 44.08 -9.44
N GLN A 20 -5.10 44.23 -9.73
CA GLN A 20 -4.20 43.06 -9.79
C GLN A 20 -4.15 42.29 -8.46
N LYS A 21 -4.06 42.96 -7.31
CA LYS A 21 -4.03 42.27 -6.00
C LYS A 21 -5.33 41.51 -5.71
N LEU A 22 -6.47 42.04 -6.14
CA LEU A 22 -7.78 41.39 -6.04
C LEU A 22 -7.89 40.16 -6.95
N GLU A 23 -7.33 40.19 -8.16
CA GLU A 23 -7.36 39.04 -9.08
C GLU A 23 -6.41 37.91 -8.63
N HIS A 24 -5.22 38.24 -8.12
CA HIS A 24 -4.31 37.23 -7.57
C HIS A 24 -4.86 36.62 -6.28
N ALA A 25 -5.53 37.41 -5.43
CA ALA A 25 -6.23 36.91 -4.24
C ALA A 25 -7.42 36.01 -4.62
N ALA A 26 -8.17 36.35 -5.68
CA ALA A 26 -9.24 35.51 -6.20
C ALA A 26 -8.73 34.21 -6.85
N LEU A 27 -7.60 34.26 -7.57
CA LEU A 27 -6.94 33.07 -8.13
C LEU A 27 -6.32 32.17 -7.05
N LEU A 28 -5.75 32.75 -5.98
CA LEU A 28 -5.28 32.02 -4.79
C LEU A 28 -6.45 31.39 -4.01
N ALA A 29 -7.57 32.09 -3.85
CA ALA A 29 -8.76 31.54 -3.21
C ALA A 29 -9.40 30.43 -4.05
N ALA A 30 -9.46 30.58 -5.38
CA ALA A 30 -9.97 29.56 -6.29
C ALA A 30 -9.09 28.30 -6.33
N THR A 31 -7.76 28.45 -6.29
CA THR A 31 -6.85 27.28 -6.16
C THR A 31 -6.93 26.62 -4.78
N LEU A 32 -7.17 27.37 -3.72
CA LEU A 32 -7.39 26.81 -2.38
C LEU A 32 -8.72 26.04 -2.28
N ILE A 33 -9.78 26.49 -2.98
CA ILE A 33 -11.09 25.81 -3.00
C ILE A 33 -11.05 24.53 -3.86
N LEU A 34 -10.27 24.50 -4.94
CA LEU A 34 -10.07 23.32 -5.79
C LEU A 34 -9.12 22.27 -5.19
N ALA A 35 -8.32 22.61 -4.19
CA ALA A 35 -7.37 21.69 -3.54
C ALA A 35 -7.96 20.89 -2.36
N LEU A 36 -9.14 21.26 -1.86
CA LEU A 36 -9.74 20.68 -0.66
C LEU A 36 -10.35 19.26 -0.79
N PRO A 37 -10.81 18.73 -1.96
CA PRO A 37 -11.45 17.43 -1.98
C PRO A 37 -10.49 16.22 -2.03
N ASN A 38 -9.17 16.42 -2.13
CA ASN A 38 -8.20 15.32 -2.26
C ASN A 38 -7.76 14.65 -0.95
N MET A 39 -8.31 15.03 0.20
CA MET A 39 -7.98 14.45 1.51
C MET A 39 -8.85 13.24 1.90
N ALA A 40 -9.67 12.73 0.97
CA ALA A 40 -10.34 11.44 1.13
C ALA A 40 -9.45 10.30 0.60
N GLN A 41 -8.19 10.23 1.05
CA GLN A 41 -7.49 8.97 0.96
C GLN A 41 -8.11 8.05 2.02
N ALA A 42 -8.82 7.03 1.54
CA ALA A 42 -9.21 5.91 2.37
C ALA A 42 -7.96 5.43 3.10
N VAL A 43 -7.98 5.51 4.43
CA VAL A 43 -7.10 4.71 5.26
C VAL A 43 -7.48 3.26 4.96
N GLU A 44 -6.79 2.65 4.00
CA GLU A 44 -6.69 1.20 3.98
C GLU A 44 -6.00 0.84 5.29
N SER A 45 -6.78 0.27 6.21
CA SER A 45 -6.27 -0.28 7.44
C SER A 45 -5.31 -1.41 7.08
N SER A 46 -4.03 -1.08 6.97
CA SER A 46 -2.91 -2.04 6.87
C SER A 46 -2.60 -2.65 8.24
N GLY A 47 -3.64 -2.89 9.04
CA GLY A 47 -3.60 -3.68 10.26
C GLY A 47 -4.58 -4.80 10.04
N ALA A 48 -4.14 -6.05 10.15
CA ALA A 48 -4.99 -7.23 10.04
C ALA A 48 -6.29 -6.98 10.80
N SER A 49 -7.37 -6.70 10.06
CA SER A 49 -8.70 -6.52 10.66
C SER A 49 -8.94 -7.80 11.43
N PHE A 50 -9.33 -7.72 12.70
CA PHE A 50 -9.64 -8.92 13.46
C PHE A 50 -10.81 -9.63 12.75
N VAL A 51 -10.50 -10.64 11.94
CA VAL A 51 -11.48 -11.45 11.18
C VAL A 51 -12.27 -12.35 12.13
N ALA A 52 -11.78 -12.51 13.37
CA ALA A 52 -12.45 -13.24 14.42
C ALA A 52 -13.57 -12.39 15.04
N GLY A 53 -14.82 -12.85 14.87
CA GLY A 53 -15.96 -12.30 15.60
C GLY A 53 -15.98 -12.70 17.07
N LEU A 54 -16.87 -12.08 17.84
CA LEU A 54 -17.12 -12.44 19.24
C LEU A 54 -17.87 -13.77 19.41
N VAL A 55 -18.46 -14.29 18.32
CA VAL A 55 -19.31 -15.47 18.30
C VAL A 55 -18.65 -16.56 17.44
N PRO A 56 -18.01 -17.60 18.02
CA PRO A 56 -17.18 -18.54 17.27
C PRO A 56 -17.91 -19.34 16.18
N HIS A 57 -19.21 -19.58 16.36
CA HIS A 57 -20.02 -20.34 15.42
C HIS A 57 -20.57 -19.49 14.27
N GLN A 58 -20.40 -18.17 14.31
CA GLN A 58 -20.93 -17.25 13.32
C GLN A 58 -19.81 -16.50 12.63
N ARG A 59 -19.81 -16.54 11.30
CA ARG A 59 -18.94 -15.69 10.50
C ARG A 59 -19.41 -14.24 10.60
N PRO A 60 -18.55 -13.27 10.95
CA PRO A 60 -18.94 -11.87 11.04
C PRO A 60 -19.52 -11.34 9.73
N ALA A 61 -20.52 -10.47 9.84
CA ALA A 61 -21.05 -9.74 8.69
C ALA A 61 -19.94 -8.85 8.10
N GLY A 62 -19.76 -8.90 6.78
CA GLY A 62 -18.70 -8.16 6.08
C GLY A 62 -17.32 -8.82 6.11
N ALA A 63 -17.17 -10.03 6.68
CA ALA A 63 -15.88 -10.74 6.64
C ALA A 63 -15.47 -11.06 5.18
N PRO A 64 -14.25 -10.67 4.74
CA PRO A 64 -13.78 -10.89 3.37
C PRO A 64 -13.84 -12.36 2.99
N ALA A 65 -14.52 -12.68 1.89
CA ALA A 65 -14.62 -14.04 1.35
C ALA A 65 -13.88 -14.13 0.02
N ILE A 66 -13.14 -15.21 -0.17
CA ILE A 66 -12.52 -15.53 -1.44
C ILE A 66 -13.58 -16.22 -2.30
N SER A 67 -14.01 -15.59 -3.40
CA SER A 67 -15.00 -16.15 -4.34
C SER A 67 -14.39 -17.00 -5.45
N GLY A 68 -13.09 -16.86 -5.69
CA GLY A 68 -12.34 -17.65 -6.66
C GLY A 68 -10.83 -17.48 -6.45
N PHE A 69 -10.07 -18.48 -6.86
CA PHE A 69 -8.62 -18.47 -6.78
C PHE A 69 -8.04 -19.28 -7.94
N THR A 70 -7.17 -18.64 -8.71
CA THR A 70 -6.40 -19.30 -9.77
C THR A 70 -4.92 -19.07 -9.46
N PRO A 71 -4.14 -20.12 -9.12
CA PRO A 71 -2.71 -19.98 -8.89
C PRO A 71 -2.00 -19.64 -10.20
N ASP A 72 -1.19 -18.59 -10.18
CA ASP A 72 -0.36 -18.21 -11.31
C ASP A 72 1.05 -18.85 -11.23
N ALA A 73 1.87 -18.60 -12.24
CA ALA A 73 3.24 -19.13 -12.30
C ALA A 73 4.10 -18.61 -11.14
N ALA A 74 3.89 -17.38 -10.69
CA ALA A 74 4.61 -16.79 -9.57
C ALA A 74 4.25 -17.46 -8.24
N TRP A 75 2.96 -17.73 -8.03
CA TRP A 75 2.47 -18.51 -6.90
C TRP A 75 3.09 -19.91 -6.89
N ARG A 76 3.13 -20.58 -8.04
CA ARG A 76 3.71 -21.93 -8.14
C ARG A 76 5.21 -21.93 -7.87
N ALA A 77 5.95 -20.97 -8.44
CA ALA A 77 7.38 -20.82 -8.19
C ALA A 77 7.65 -20.60 -6.69
N ARG A 78 6.87 -19.75 -6.04
CA ARG A 78 6.92 -19.53 -4.60
C ARG A 78 6.58 -20.81 -3.82
N ALA A 79 5.52 -21.52 -4.21
CA ALA A 79 5.11 -22.77 -3.56
C ALA A 79 6.18 -23.88 -3.66
N LEU A 80 7.06 -23.81 -4.66
CA LEU A 80 8.18 -24.73 -4.90
C LEU A 80 9.52 -24.25 -4.31
N THR A 81 9.55 -23.19 -3.50
CA THR A 81 10.78 -22.71 -2.83
C THR A 81 11.46 -23.86 -2.08
N GLY A 82 12.77 -24.04 -2.27
CA GLY A 82 13.54 -25.12 -1.63
C GLY A 82 13.30 -26.53 -2.19
N VAL A 83 12.49 -26.69 -3.24
CA VAL A 83 12.33 -27.97 -3.95
C VAL A 83 13.33 -28.04 -5.09
N SER A 84 14.19 -29.06 -5.09
CA SER A 84 15.14 -29.30 -6.18
C SER A 84 14.45 -29.91 -7.40
N ALA A 85 14.99 -29.61 -8.58
CA ALA A 85 14.56 -30.28 -9.81
C ALA A 85 15.10 -31.72 -9.86
N PRO A 86 14.37 -32.68 -10.47
CA PRO A 86 13.02 -32.52 -11.03
C PRO A 86 11.96 -32.45 -9.92
N VAL A 87 10.92 -31.63 -10.14
CA VAL A 87 9.80 -31.52 -9.20
C VAL A 87 9.10 -32.88 -9.08
N PRO A 88 8.98 -33.47 -7.87
CA PRO A 88 8.33 -34.76 -7.70
C PRO A 88 6.86 -34.75 -8.12
N ALA A 89 6.41 -35.83 -8.77
CA ALA A 89 5.01 -35.97 -9.20
C ALA A 89 4.00 -35.91 -8.04
N SER A 90 4.43 -36.26 -6.82
CA SER A 90 3.62 -36.14 -5.61
C SER A 90 3.22 -34.70 -5.29
N LEU A 91 3.93 -33.68 -5.79
CA LEU A 91 3.61 -32.26 -5.57
C LEU A 91 2.57 -31.70 -6.55
N ARG A 92 2.00 -32.52 -7.44
CA ARG A 92 0.91 -32.09 -8.33
C ARG A 92 -0.33 -31.60 -7.60
N PHE A 93 -0.54 -32.01 -6.34
CA PHE A 93 -1.66 -31.51 -5.53
C PHE A 93 -1.64 -29.98 -5.36
N LEU A 94 -0.49 -29.32 -5.56
CA LEU A 94 -0.38 -27.85 -5.52
C LEU A 94 -1.28 -27.19 -6.57
N ASP A 95 -1.62 -27.89 -7.65
CA ASP A 95 -2.55 -27.40 -8.68
C ASP A 95 -4.00 -27.39 -8.20
N ASP A 96 -4.35 -28.27 -7.25
CA ASP A 96 -5.72 -28.47 -6.77
C ASP A 96 -5.98 -27.85 -5.38
N GLN A 97 -4.93 -27.43 -4.64
CA GLN A 97 -5.08 -26.96 -3.26
C GLN A 97 -5.88 -25.66 -3.10
N GLY A 98 -6.08 -24.89 -4.17
CA GLY A 98 -6.72 -23.58 -4.11
C GLY A 98 -6.04 -22.60 -3.14
N ALA A 99 -6.84 -21.67 -2.58
CA ALA A 99 -6.37 -20.62 -1.67
C ALA A 99 -6.10 -21.07 -0.22
N TRP A 100 -5.99 -22.39 0.01
CA TRP A 100 -5.77 -22.91 1.35
C TRP A 100 -4.37 -22.58 1.88
N TYR A 101 -4.28 -22.33 3.19
CA TYR A 101 -3.00 -22.13 3.87
C TYR A 101 -2.22 -23.45 3.91
N THR A 102 -0.98 -23.45 3.41
CA THR A 102 -0.11 -24.63 3.47
C THR A 102 1.32 -24.25 3.85
N PRO A 103 2.13 -25.18 4.39
CA PRO A 103 3.56 -24.96 4.56
C PRO A 103 4.33 -24.76 3.23
N PHE A 104 3.67 -24.98 2.10
CA PHE A 104 4.26 -24.79 0.77
C PHE A 104 4.22 -23.33 0.33
N ASN A 105 3.12 -22.63 0.61
CA ASN A 105 2.91 -21.25 0.18
C ASN A 105 3.22 -20.19 1.26
N HIS A 106 3.46 -20.61 2.50
CA HIS A 106 3.90 -19.73 3.60
C HIS A 106 5.22 -20.18 4.24
N PRO A 107 6.10 -19.24 4.63
CA PRO A 107 7.31 -19.55 5.37
C PRO A 107 6.98 -20.04 6.79
N GLY A 108 7.79 -20.96 7.30
CA GLY A 108 7.75 -21.41 8.70
C GLY A 108 8.58 -20.50 9.62
N GLY A 109 9.32 -21.12 10.54
CA GLY A 109 10.28 -20.42 11.40
C GLY A 109 11.65 -20.21 10.73
N PRO A 110 12.41 -19.17 11.10
CA PRO A 110 13.77 -18.94 10.60
C PRO A 110 14.80 -19.86 11.27
N GLY A 111 16.05 -19.79 10.80
CA GLY A 111 17.18 -20.48 11.43
C GLY A 111 17.14 -22.00 11.24
N TYR A 112 17.32 -22.76 12.32
CA TYR A 112 17.31 -24.23 12.28
C TYR A 112 16.01 -24.81 11.70
N TYR A 113 14.89 -24.07 11.79
CA TYR A 113 13.60 -24.50 11.27
C TYR A 113 13.32 -24.07 9.83
N ASP A 114 14.23 -23.34 9.18
CA ASP A 114 14.08 -22.90 7.79
C ASP A 114 14.53 -23.99 6.81
N LEU A 115 13.80 -25.10 6.80
CA LEU A 115 14.11 -26.29 5.98
C LEU A 115 14.05 -26.02 4.47
N ARG A 116 13.35 -24.96 4.06
CA ARG A 116 13.10 -24.62 2.65
C ARG A 116 13.79 -23.35 2.20
N GLN A 117 14.65 -22.77 3.05
CA GLN A 117 15.46 -21.59 2.75
C GLN A 117 14.63 -20.35 2.38
N TRP A 118 13.49 -20.15 3.04
CA TRP A 118 12.65 -18.95 2.87
C TRP A 118 13.32 -17.67 3.36
N PHE A 119 14.24 -17.78 4.31
CA PHE A 119 14.93 -16.67 4.95
C PHE A 119 16.42 -16.62 4.57
N SER A 120 16.84 -17.30 3.49
CA SER A 120 18.24 -17.32 3.06
C SER A 120 18.77 -15.89 2.83
N GLY A 121 19.64 -15.43 3.73
CA GLY A 121 20.10 -14.03 3.82
C GLY A 121 19.92 -13.42 5.22
N ALA A 122 19.05 -13.98 6.06
CA ALA A 122 18.96 -13.64 7.47
C ALA A 122 20.08 -14.34 8.26
N PRO A 123 20.68 -13.70 9.29
CA PRO A 123 21.67 -14.34 10.14
C PRO A 123 21.07 -15.60 10.75
N GLN A 124 21.67 -16.77 10.45
CA GLN A 124 21.27 -18.01 11.08
C GLN A 124 21.37 -17.83 12.59
N SER A 125 20.29 -18.14 13.31
CA SER A 125 20.28 -18.15 14.77
C SER A 125 21.44 -19.01 15.25
N THR A 126 22.46 -18.38 15.83
CA THR A 126 23.67 -19.04 16.30
C THR A 126 23.25 -20.11 17.30
N VAL A 127 23.33 -21.36 16.88
CA VAL A 127 23.09 -22.51 17.74
C VAL A 127 24.08 -22.37 18.90
N LYS A 128 23.58 -22.10 20.11
CA LYS A 128 24.37 -22.24 21.32
C LYS A 128 24.65 -23.74 21.43
N GLN A 129 25.83 -24.18 20.97
CA GLN A 129 26.28 -25.56 21.08
C GLN A 129 26.27 -25.93 22.57
N GLY A 130 25.17 -26.57 22.96
CA GLY A 130 24.99 -27.18 24.27
C GLY A 130 25.87 -28.42 24.33
N ARG A 131 26.66 -28.46 25.38
CA ARG A 131 27.68 -29.44 25.75
C ARG A 131 27.11 -30.82 25.98
#